data_AF-C8PHS5-F1
#
_entry.id   AF-C8PHS5-F1
#
_cell.length_a   1.000
_cell.length_b   1.000
_cell.length_c   1.000
_cell.angle_alpha   90.00
_cell.angle_beta   90.00
_cell.angle_gamma   90.00
#
_symmetry.space_group_name_H-M   'P 1'
#
loop_
_entity.id
_entity.type
_entity.pdbx_description
1 polymer ?
#
loop_
_entity_poly.entity_id
_entity_poly.type
_entity_poly.pdbx_seq_one_letter_code
_entity_poly.pdbx_strand_id
1 'polypeptide(L)'
;MKVTKEQIYDALRAVVDPEVGFDVVSLGLIYDVAVDEANNAKVTMTLSTQSCPLHEMMVEWVRAGAESVEGVGEVEIDLVFEPMWNIDMAEDHVKEALGRF
;
A
#
# COMPACT_ATOMS: atom_id res chain seq x y z
N MET A 1 9.45 14.18 -16.68
CA MET A 1 8.50 13.06 -16.91
C MET A 1 7.54 13.09 -15.74
N LYS A 2 6.22 13.02 -15.96
CA LYS A 2 5.25 13.08 -14.87
C LYS A 2 5.07 11.69 -14.28
N VAL A 3 5.22 11.54 -12.97
CA VAL A 3 4.94 10.27 -12.28
C VAL A 3 3.43 10.07 -12.26
N THR A 4 3.00 8.83 -12.52
CA THR A 4 1.58 8.45 -12.50
C THR A 4 1.27 7.62 -11.27
N LYS A 5 0.03 7.69 -10.81
CA LYS A 5 -0.45 6.83 -9.71
C LYS A 5 -0.25 5.33 -10.03
N GLU A 6 -0.38 4.94 -11.30
CA GLU A 6 -0.22 3.55 -11.75
C GLU A 6 1.22 3.05 -11.53
N GLN A 7 2.23 3.89 -11.76
CA GLN A 7 3.63 3.54 -11.48
C GLN A 7 3.89 3.33 -9.98
N ILE A 8 3.25 4.14 -9.13
CA ILE A 8 3.34 3.97 -7.68
C ILE A 8 2.65 2.66 -7.26
N TYR A 9 1.43 2.39 -7.75
CA TYR A 9 0.74 1.12 -7.47
C TYR A 9 1.56 -0.09 -7.91
N ASP A 10 2.20 -0.05 -9.08
CA ASP A 10 3.07 -1.13 -9.56
C ASP A 10 4.28 -1.35 -8.65
N ALA A 11 4.93 -0.27 -8.22
CA ALA A 11 6.04 -0.37 -7.25
C ALA A 11 5.59 -0.91 -5.89
N LEU A 12 4.40 -0.53 -5.42
CA LEU A 12 3.84 -1.02 -4.16
C LEU A 12 3.48 -2.51 -4.20
N ARG A 13 3.26 -3.12 -5.38
CA ARG A 13 3.09 -4.58 -5.50
C ARG A 13 4.34 -5.37 -5.12
N ALA A 14 5.52 -4.73 -5.04
CA ALA A 14 6.73 -5.37 -4.53
C ALA A 14 6.77 -5.46 -2.99
N VAL A 15 5.90 -4.73 -2.29
CA VAL A 15 5.81 -4.73 -0.82
C VAL A 15 4.86 -5.84 -0.39
N VAL A 16 5.42 -6.90 0.17
CA VAL A 16 4.71 -8.11 0.58
C VAL A 16 4.55 -8.14 2.10
N ASP A 17 3.33 -8.40 2.55
CA ASP A 17 3.05 -8.67 3.96
C ASP A 17 3.64 -10.05 4.36
N PRO A 18 4.57 -10.11 5.32
CA PRO A 18 5.27 -11.33 5.68
C PRO A 18 4.39 -12.34 6.44
N GLU A 19 3.23 -11.92 6.97
CA GLU A 19 2.32 -12.80 7.72
C GLU A 19 1.45 -13.62 6.77
N VAL A 20 0.97 -13.00 5.69
CA VAL A 20 0.02 -13.61 4.73
C VAL A 20 0.64 -13.94 3.37
N GLY A 21 1.79 -13.36 3.05
CA GLY A 21 2.53 -13.63 1.81
C GLY A 21 1.96 -12.97 0.55
N PHE A 22 1.12 -11.95 0.70
CA PHE A 22 0.52 -11.19 -0.40
C PHE A 22 0.97 -9.73 -0.38
N ASP A 23 0.96 -9.07 -1.54
CA ASP A 23 1.33 -7.67 -1.62
C ASP A 23 0.24 -6.74 -1.10
N VAL A 24 0.65 -5.56 -0.61
CA VAL A 24 -0.24 -4.58 0.02
C VAL A 24 -1.33 -4.06 -0.92
N VAL A 25 -1.11 -4.09 -2.24
CA VAL A 25 -2.10 -3.65 -3.23
C VAL A 25 -3.14 -4.75 -3.41
N SER A 26 -2.72 -6.00 -3.63
CA SER A 26 -3.63 -7.14 -3.79
C SER A 26 -4.41 -7.46 -2.52
N LEU A 27 -3.83 -7.17 -1.34
CA LEU A 27 -4.53 -7.23 -0.05
C LEU A 27 -5.59 -6.14 0.11
N GLY A 28 -5.58 -5.09 -0.72
CA GLY A 28 -6.48 -3.95 -0.57
C GLY A 28 -6.13 -3.04 0.61
N LEU A 29 -4.86 -3.01 1.03
CA LEU A 29 -4.39 -2.11 2.10
C LEU A 29 -4.12 -0.68 1.60
N ILE A 30 -3.94 -0.51 0.29
CA ILE A 30 -3.76 0.81 -0.34
C ILE A 30 -5.11 1.33 -0.80
N TYR A 31 -5.61 2.39 -0.15
CA TYR A 31 -6.91 2.99 -0.45
C TYR A 31 -6.85 4.00 -1.57
N ASP A 32 -5.81 4.83 -1.59
CA ASP A 32 -5.63 5.84 -2.64
C ASP A 32 -4.15 6.17 -2.85
N VAL A 33 -3.86 6.61 -4.08
CA VAL A 33 -2.57 7.19 -4.44
C VAL A 33 -2.82 8.46 -5.24
N ALA A 34 -2.38 9.59 -4.68
CA ALA A 34 -2.40 10.88 -5.33
C ALA A 34 -0.97 11.32 -5.69
N VAL A 35 -0.80 11.90 -6.88
CA VAL A 35 0.48 12.48 -7.33
C VAL A 35 0.23 13.90 -7.80
N ASP A 36 0.98 14.86 -7.24
CA ASP A 36 0.82 16.29 -7.55
C ASP A 36 1.58 16.73 -8.82
N GLU A 37 1.57 18.03 -9.11
CA GLU A 37 2.28 18.59 -10.27
C GLU A 37 3.82 18.62 -10.10
N ALA A 38 4.31 18.51 -8.86
CA ALA A 38 5.72 18.43 -8.52
C ALA A 38 6.24 16.97 -8.39
N ASN A 39 5.42 15.98 -8.77
CA ASN A 39 5.65 14.54 -8.60
C ASN A 39 5.74 14.08 -7.13
N ASN A 40 5.29 14.86 -6.15
CA ASN A 40 5.15 14.36 -4.79
C ASN A 40 3.97 13.37 -4.75
N ALA A 41 4.16 12.27 -4.03
CA ALA A 41 3.17 11.22 -3.90
C ALA A 41 2.60 11.19 -2.48
N LYS A 42 1.28 11.09 -2.39
CA LYS A 42 0.58 10.80 -1.15
C LYS A 42 -0.08 9.43 -1.29
N VAL A 43 0.29 8.49 -0.41
CA VAL A 43 -0.27 7.14 -0.36
C VAL A 43 -1.16 7.04 0.87
N THR A 44 -2.46 6.88 0.67
CA THR A 44 -3.39 6.61 1.76
C THR A 44 -3.53 5.10 1.92
N MET A 45 -3.18 4.59 3.10
CA MET A 45 -3.20 3.16 3.40
C MET A 45 -3.85 2.87 4.74
N THR A 46 -4.19 1.60 4.96
CA THR A 46 -4.69 1.08 6.22
C THR A 46 -3.91 -0.15 6.66
N LEU A 47 -4.12 -0.57 7.90
CA LEU A 47 -3.58 -1.82 8.45
C LEU A 47 -4.69 -2.58 9.18
N SER A 48 -4.63 -3.91 9.11
CA SER A 48 -5.68 -4.81 9.59
C SER A 48 -5.78 -4.91 11.11
N THR A 49 -4.73 -4.52 11.85
CA THR A 49 -4.71 -4.52 13.31
C THR A 49 -4.20 -3.19 13.85
N GLN A 50 -4.28 -2.97 15.17
CA GLN A 50 -3.68 -1.80 15.84
C GLN A 50 -2.63 -2.31 16.82
N SER A 51 -1.46 -1.65 16.85
CA SER A 51 -0.37 -1.87 17.81
C SER A 51 0.45 -3.16 17.65
N CYS A 52 1.15 -3.31 16.52
CA CYS A 52 2.32 -4.19 16.44
C CYS A 52 3.54 -3.45 15.87
N PRO A 53 4.78 -3.78 16.29
CA PRO A 53 6.00 -3.17 15.75
C PRO A 53 6.13 -3.34 14.22
N LEU A 54 5.43 -4.33 13.65
CA LEU A 54 5.35 -4.54 12.21
C LEU A 54 4.67 -3.37 11.46
N HIS A 55 3.81 -2.57 12.12
CA HIS A 55 3.08 -1.48 11.46
C HIS A 55 4.02 -0.38 10.97
N GLU A 56 4.94 0.04 11.84
CA GLU A 56 5.95 1.04 11.49
C GLU A 56 6.83 0.52 10.36
N MET A 57 7.19 -0.77 10.39
CA MET A 57 7.96 -1.39 9.30
C MET A 57 7.19 -1.42 7.98
N MET A 58 5.90 -1.77 8.00
CA MET A 58 5.05 -1.79 6.81
C MET A 58 4.90 -0.41 6.19
N VAL A 59 4.67 0.62 7.01
CA VAL A 59 4.61 2.02 6.56
C VAL A 59 5.93 2.42 5.89
N GLU A 60 7.06 2.10 6.52
CA GLU A 60 8.39 2.40 5.95
C GLU A 60 8.66 1.63 4.65
N TRP A 61 8.22 0.38 4.53
CA TRP A 61 8.35 -0.40 3.30
C TRP A 61 7.47 0.13 2.17
N VAL A 62 6.23 0.53 2.47
CA VAL A 62 5.34 1.19 1.49
C VAL A 62 5.96 2.51 1.04
N ARG A 63 6.49 3.30 1.98
CA ARG A 63 7.20 4.54 1.66
C ARG A 63 8.38 4.29 0.73
N ALA A 64 9.28 3.38 1.11
CA ALA A 64 10.45 3.03 0.31
C ALA A 64 10.08 2.46 -1.07
N GLY A 65 9.00 1.68 -1.14
CA GLY A 65 8.44 1.18 -2.39
C GLY A 65 8.00 2.31 -3.32
N ALA A 66 7.23 3.26 -2.82
CA ALA A 66 6.82 4.44 -3.58
C ALA A 66 7.99 5.36 -3.96
N GLU A 67 8.97 5.55 -3.07
CA GLU A 67 10.20 6.32 -3.31
C GLU A 67 11.12 5.69 -4.38
N SER A 68 10.96 4.39 -4.65
CA SER A 68 11.74 3.70 -5.68
C SER A 68 11.37 4.08 -7.12
N VAL A 69 10.22 4.75 -7.31
CA VAL A 69 9.75 5.16 -8.63
C VAL A 69 10.60 6.31 -9.17
N GLU A 70 11.20 6.12 -10.35
CA GLU A 70 12.06 7.13 -10.96
C GLU A 70 11.33 8.46 -11.17
N GLY A 71 11.89 9.54 -10.60
CA GLY A 71 11.37 10.90 -10.74
C GLY A 71 10.25 11.26 -9.77
N VAL A 72 9.93 10.39 -8.80
CA VAL A 72 9.06 10.74 -7.67
C VAL A 72 9.75 11.77 -6.78
N GLY A 73 8.96 12.71 -6.26
CA GLY A 73 9.38 13.72 -5.29
C GLY A 73 9.28 13.19 -3.86
N GLU A 74 8.76 14.02 -2.97
CA GLU A 74 8.48 13.61 -1.59
C GLU A 74 7.34 12.60 -1.53
N VAL A 75 7.49 11.58 -0.68
CA VAL A 75 6.46 10.58 -0.41
C VAL A 75 5.94 10.75 1.02
N GLU A 76 4.64 11.03 1.12
CA GLU A 76 3.86 11.07 2.35
C GLU A 76 3.00 9.81 2.45
N ILE A 77 3.07 9.11 3.59
CA ILE A 77 2.16 8.01 3.92
C ILE A 77 1.09 8.50 4.89
N ASP A 78 -0.16 8.35 4.50
CA ASP A 78 -1.34 8.72 5.29
C ASP A 78 -2.01 7.45 5.79
N LEU A 79 -1.70 7.08 7.03
CA LEU A 79 -2.25 5.89 7.67
C LEU A 79 -3.63 6.19 8.25
N VAL A 80 -4.66 5.59 7.66
CA VAL A 80 -6.05 5.71 8.09
C VAL A 80 -6.60 4.37 8.60
N PHE A 81 -7.51 4.43 9.57
CA PHE A 81 -8.20 3.25 10.10
C PHE A 81 -9.68 3.22 9.72
N GLU A 82 -10.16 4.25 9.02
CA GLU A 82 -11.52 4.34 8.52
C GLU A 82 -11.52 4.57 7.01
N PRO A 83 -12.24 3.75 6.22
CA PRO A 83 -12.98 2.55 6.66
C PRO A 83 -12.04 1.47 7.22
N MET A 84 -12.54 0.65 8.15
CA MET A 84 -11.79 -0.53 8.61
C MET A 84 -11.65 -1.53 7.46
N TRP A 85 -10.44 -2.05 7.30
CA TRP A 85 -10.17 -3.08 6.31
C TRP A 85 -11.01 -4.33 6.56
N ASN A 86 -11.47 -4.97 5.49
CA ASN A 86 -12.05 -6.29 5.52
C ASN A 86 -11.66 -7.06 4.24
N ILE A 87 -11.82 -8.38 4.29
CA ILE A 87 -11.40 -9.27 3.19
C ILE A 87 -12.09 -8.94 1.86
N ASP A 88 -13.26 -8.29 1.86
CA ASP A 88 -13.95 -7.91 0.62
C ASP A 88 -13.20 -6.82 -0.18
N MET A 89 -12.25 -6.12 0.45
CA MET A 89 -11.39 -5.12 -0.18
C MET A 89 -10.23 -5.73 -0.97
N ALA A 90 -9.87 -7.00 -0.71
CA ALA A 90 -8.77 -7.67 -1.40
C ALA A 90 -9.16 -8.10 -2.82
N GLU A 91 -8.17 -8.38 -3.68
CA GLU A 91 -8.40 -8.98 -5.00
C GLU A 91 -8.98 -10.40 -4.87
N ASP A 92 -9.72 -10.86 -5.89
CA ASP A 92 -10.43 -12.16 -5.85
C ASP A 92 -9.52 -13.34 -5.54
N HIS A 93 -8.31 -13.37 -6.12
CA HIS A 93 -7.35 -14.44 -5.89
C HIS A 93 -6.82 -14.46 -4.43
N VAL A 94 -6.71 -13.30 -3.79
CA VAL A 94 -6.33 -13.16 -2.38
C VAL A 94 -7.47 -13.59 -1.46
N LYS A 95 -8.70 -13.17 -1.79
CA LYS A 95 -9.93 -13.62 -1.09
C LYS A 95 -10.05 -15.13 -1.08
N GLU A 96 -9.84 -15.78 -2.23
CA GLU A 96 -9.89 -17.23 -2.35
C GLU A 96 -8.79 -17.93 -1.54
N ALA A 97 -7.60 -17.34 -1.47
CA ALA A 97 -6.48 -17.90 -0.71
C ALA A 97 -6.67 -17.76 0.80
N LEU A 98 -7.09 -16.59 1.28
CA LEU A 98 -7.27 -16.31 2.70
C LEU A 98 -8.60 -16.85 3.25
N GLY A 99 -9.67 -16.84 2.44
CA GLY A 99 -10.98 -17.39 2.82
C GLY A 99 -11.06 -18.93 2.87
N ARG A 100 -9.97 -19.61 2.46
CA ARG A 100 -9.81 -21.06 2.64
C ARG A 100 -9.21 -21.46 3.99
N PHE A 101 -8.82 -20.50 4.83
CA PHE A 101 -8.35 -20.72 6.19
C PHE A 101 -9.46 -20.55 7.23
#